data_AF-A0A9X2RVH7-F1
#
_entry.id   AF-A0A9X2RVH7-F1
#
_cell.length_a   1.000
_cell.length_b   1.000
_cell.length_c   1.000
_cell.angle_alpha   90.00
_cell.angle_beta   90.00
_cell.angle_gamma   90.00
#
_symmetry.space_group_name_H-M   'P 1'
#
loop_
_entity.id
_entity.type
_entity.pdbx_description
1 polymer ?
#
loop_
_entity_poly.entity_id
_entity_poly.type
_entity_poly.pdbx_seq_one_letter_code
_entity_poly.pdbx_strand_id
1 'polypeptide(L)' 'MTDGRPVARQSLAAARGIELPDPDTLTGPQLEGWDCALCERRLLADQLLGTVEWTCGSRTREVELWVCRPLCGDGSDGA' A
#
# COMPACT_ATOMS: atom_id res chain seq x y z
N MET A 1 24.65 0.24 -22.73
CA MET A 1 23.84 1.27 -22.06
C MET A 1 22.71 0.55 -21.32
N THR A 2 23.05 -0.14 -20.24
CA THR A 2 22.03 -0.74 -19.38
C THR A 2 21.88 0.25 -18.25
N ASP A 3 20.84 1.08 -18.34
CA ASP A 3 20.46 2.00 -17.28
C ASP A 3 20.25 1.18 -16.00
N GLY A 4 21.16 1.36 -15.06
CA GLY A 4 21.04 0.83 -13.71
C GLY A 4 19.91 1.57 -13.03
N ARG A 5 18.66 1.15 -13.31
CA ARG A 5 17.48 1.59 -12.56
C ARG A 5 17.80 1.33 -11.09
N PRO A 6 17.82 2.37 -10.24
CA PRO A 6 17.77 2.09 -8.82
C PRO A 6 16.47 1.31 -8.62
N VAL A 7 16.56 0.11 -8.09
CA VAL A 7 15.44 -0.53 -7.37
C VAL A 7 15.21 0.27 -6.08
N ALA A 8 15.05 1.59 -6.20
CA ALA A 8 14.22 2.32 -5.28
C ALA A 8 12.91 1.57 -5.31
N ARG A 9 12.40 1.22 -4.14
CA ARG A 9 11.15 0.51 -3.98
C ARG A 9 10.04 1.49 -4.43
N GLN A 10 9.82 1.60 -5.75
CA GLN A 10 8.94 2.60 -6.34
C GLN A 10 7.52 2.27 -5.88
N SER A 11 6.99 3.09 -4.99
CA SER A 11 5.61 3.02 -4.52
C SER A 11 4.66 3.01 -5.72
N LEU A 12 3.70 2.07 -5.74
CA LEU A 12 2.69 2.00 -6.79
C LEU A 12 1.90 3.31 -6.89
N ALA A 13 1.65 3.98 -5.76
CA ALA A 13 1.05 5.30 -5.69
C ALA A 13 1.81 6.33 -6.54
N ALA A 14 3.13 6.41 -6.40
CA ALA A 14 3.96 7.30 -7.20
C ALA A 14 3.98 6.90 -8.69
N ALA A 15 3.97 5.60 -8.99
CA ALA A 15 4.02 5.10 -10.36
C ALA A 15 2.69 5.24 -11.12
N ARG A 16 1.56 5.23 -10.40
CA ARG A 16 0.20 5.23 -10.96
C ARG A 16 -0.61 6.49 -10.64
N GLY A 17 -0.08 7.38 -9.80
CA GLY A 17 -0.80 8.57 -9.32
C GLY A 17 -1.98 8.22 -8.40
N ILE A 18 -1.88 7.13 -7.63
CA ILE A 18 -2.92 6.73 -6.67
C ILE A 18 -2.72 7.54 -5.40
N GLU A 19 -3.80 8.11 -4.87
CA GLU A 19 -3.78 8.78 -3.57
C GLU A 19 -3.63 7.74 -2.45
N LEU A 20 -2.69 7.99 -1.53
CA LEU A 20 -2.47 7.10 -0.39
C LEU A 20 -3.61 7.31 0.62
N PRO A 21 -4.24 6.23 1.13
CA PRO A 21 -5.27 6.37 2.14
C PRO A 21 -4.67 6.89 3.45
N ASP A 22 -5.45 7.73 4.16
CA ASP A 22 -5.07 8.26 5.47
C ASP A 22 -4.86 7.11 6.46
N PRO A 23 -3.67 6.97 7.08
CA PRO A 23 -3.38 5.86 7.97
C PRO A 23 -4.23 5.87 9.24
N ASP A 24 -4.79 7.01 9.63
CA ASP A 24 -5.72 7.12 10.77
C ASP A 24 -7.09 6.46 10.48
N THR A 25 -7.42 6.31 9.20
CA THR A 25 -8.64 5.62 8.74
C THR A 25 -8.43 4.12 8.56
N LEU A 26 -7.18 3.66 8.58
CA LEU A 26 -6.82 2.27 8.34
C LEU A 26 -6.88 1.44 9.63
N THR A 27 -7.25 0.18 9.47
CA THR A 27 -7.22 -0.79 10.57
C THR A 27 -5.81 -1.31 10.83
N GLY A 28 -5.52 -1.78 12.04
CA GLY A 28 -4.23 -2.40 12.41
C GLY A 28 -3.69 -3.38 11.36
N PRO A 29 -4.48 -4.37 10.88
CA PRO A 29 -4.04 -5.30 9.84
C PRO A 29 -3.62 -4.66 8.51
N GLN A 30 -4.21 -3.53 8.13
CA GLN A 30 -3.83 -2.79 6.91
C GLN A 30 -2.51 -2.05 7.11
N LEU A 31 -2.31 -1.45 8.30
CA LEU A 31 -1.05 -0.82 8.68
C LEU A 31 0.09 -1.84 8.87
N GLU A 32 -0.24 -3.07 9.24
CA GLU A 32 0.73 -4.18 9.36
C GLU A 32 0.99 -4.89 8.02
N GLY A 33 0.31 -4.50 6.94
CA GLY A 33 0.46 -5.12 5.62
C GLY A 33 -0.10 -6.54 5.55
N TRP A 34 -1.08 -6.87 6.39
CA TRP A 34 -1.82 -8.14 6.34
C TRP A 34 -3.03 -8.06 5.40
N ASP A 35 -3.67 -6.90 5.32
CA ASP A 35 -4.86 -6.63 4.50
C ASP A 35 -4.61 -5.49 3.47
N CYS A 36 -5.30 -5.52 2.32
CA CYS A 36 -5.20 -4.48 1.27
C CYS A 36 -5.65 -3.15 1.86
N ALA A 37 -4.76 -2.13 1.81
CA ALA A 37 -5.04 -0.78 2.27
C ALA A 37 -6.23 -0.09 1.55
N LEU A 38 -6.76 -0.70 0.47
CA LEU A 38 -7.88 -0.17 -0.32
C LEU A 38 -9.19 -0.98 -0.19
N CYS A 39 -9.12 -2.29 0.06
CA CYS A 39 -10.31 -3.14 0.10
C CYS A 39 -10.43 -4.00 1.35
N GLU A 40 -9.51 -3.84 2.31
CA GLU A 40 -9.57 -4.48 3.63
C GLU A 40 -9.53 -6.01 3.59
N ARG A 41 -9.29 -6.60 2.41
CA ARG A 41 -9.18 -8.04 2.24
C ARG A 41 -7.75 -8.51 2.45
N ARG A 42 -7.63 -9.72 2.99
CA ARG A 42 -6.35 -10.37 3.23
C ARG A 42 -5.48 -10.41 1.98
N LEU A 43 -4.25 -9.93 2.11
CA LEU A 43 -3.27 -9.94 1.04
C LEU A 43 -2.83 -11.38 0.76
N LEU A 44 -3.07 -11.84 -0.47
CA LEU A 44 -2.57 -13.12 -0.98
C LEU A 44 -1.29 -12.92 -1.83
N ALA A 45 -1.22 -11.76 -2.50
CA ALA A 45 -0.05 -11.26 -3.19
C ALA A 45 0.01 -9.75 -2.94
N ASP A 46 1.06 -9.31 -2.26
CA ASP A 46 1.25 -7.92 -1.85
C ASP A 46 2.01 -7.11 -2.91
N GLN A 47 1.63 -5.84 -3.01
CA GLN A 47 2.37 -4.81 -3.72
C GLN A 47 2.44 -3.57 -2.86
N LEU A 48 3.62 -2.98 -2.75
CA LEU A 48 3.78 -1.74 -2.01
C LEU A 48 3.01 -0.63 -2.72
N LEU A 49 1.98 -0.12 -2.06
CA LEU A 49 1.26 1.06 -2.49
C LEU A 49 2.12 2.31 -2.26
N GLY A 50 2.67 2.43 -1.05
CA GLY A 50 3.59 3.48 -0.66
C GLY A 50 3.80 3.52 0.84
N THR A 51 4.51 4.54 1.33
CA THR A 51 4.77 4.72 2.75
C THR A 51 4.03 5.96 3.22
N VAL A 52 3.34 5.86 4.35
CA VAL A 52 2.61 6.95 4.99
C VAL A 52 3.14 7.19 6.39
N GLU A 53 3.09 8.43 6.85
CA GLU A 53 3.39 8.76 8.25
C GLU A 53 2.15 8.53 9.10
N TRP A 54 2.24 7.61 10.05
CA TRP A 54 1.17 7.34 11.01
C TRP A 54 1.58 7.76 12.42
N THR A 55 0.75 8.57 13.06
CA THR A 55 0.98 9.04 14.43
C THR A 55 0.13 8.24 15.41
N CYS A 56 0.77 7.30 16.11
CA CYS A 56 0.13 6.55 17.19
C CYS A 56 0.34 7.31 18.52
N GLY A 57 -0.65 8.11 18.92
CA GLY A 57 -0.58 8.95 20.11
C GLY A 57 0.43 10.10 19.93
N SER A 58 1.58 10.04 20.62
CA SER A 58 2.63 11.06 20.52
C SER A 58 3.80 10.66 19.62
N ARG A 59 3.74 9.49 18.95
CA ARG A 59 4.83 8.96 18.13
C ARG A 59 4.40 8.84 16.67
N THR A 60 5.03 9.60 15.79
CA THR A 60 4.95 9.42 14.34
C THR A 60 5.91 8.32 13.90
N ARG A 61 5.43 7.41 13.07
CA ARG A 61 6.22 6.35 12.43
C ARG A 61 5.83 6.23 10.97
N GLU A 62 6.78 5.89 10.13
CA GLU A 62 6.53 5.57 8.73
C GLU A 62 5.99 4.13 8.64
N VAL A 63 4.89 3.95 7.91
CA VAL A 63 4.20 2.68 7.72
C VAL A 63 4.07 2.39 6.23
N GLU A 64 4.55 1.23 5.81
CA GLU A 64 4.42 0.75 4.43
C GLU A 64 3.01 0.19 4.21
N LEU A 65 2.27 0.78 3.28
CA LEU A 65 0.94 0.33 2.88
C LEU A 65 1.03 -0.64 1.71
N TRP A 66 0.31 -1.75 1.83
CA TRP A 66 0.31 -2.83 0.85
C TRP A 66 -1.08 -3.01 0.25
N VAL A 67 -1.13 -3.37 -1.04
CA VAL A 67 -2.38 -3.58 -1.79
C VAL A 67 -2.33 -4.90 -2.57
N CYS A 68 -3.51 -5.40 -2.97
CA CYS A 68 -3.59 -6.62 -3.76
C CYS A 68 -2.91 -6.46 -5.13
N ARG A 69 -2.45 -7.60 -5.66
CA ARG A 69 -2.16 -7.77 -7.09
C ARG A 69 -3.16 -8.76 -7.73
N PRO A 70 -3.84 -8.39 -8.82
CA PRO A 70 -3.94 -7.03 -9.39
C PRO A 70 -4.60 -6.05 -8.41
N LEU A 71 -4.45 -4.75 -8.69
CA LEU A 71 -4.99 -3.68 -7.84
C LEU A 71 -6.49 -3.90 -7.56
N CYS A 72 -6.87 -3.59 -6.33
CA CYS A 72 -8.24 -3.64 -5.82
C CYS A 72 -9.12 -2.74 -6.76
N GLY A 73 -9.75 -3.32 -7.80
CA GLY A 73 -10.56 -2.60 -8.82
C GLY A 73 -10.17 -2.78 -10.32
N ASP A 74 -9.03 -3.39 -10.65
CA ASP A 74 -8.55 -3.54 -12.04
C ASP A 74 -9.17 -4.74 -12.80
N GLY A 75 -9.91 -5.61 -12.10
CA GLY A 75 -10.70 -6.65 -12.73
C GLY A 75 -11.05 -7.79 -11.80
N SER A 76 -12.33 -8.15 -11.78
CA SER A 76 -12.97 -9.27 -11.06
C SER A 76 -13.54 -8.93 -9.68
N ASP A 77 -14.78 -8.45 -9.72
CA ASP A 77 -15.88 -9.08 -9.00
C ASP A 77 -15.65 -10.57 -8.71
N GLY A 78 -15.99 -11.01 -7.51
CA GLY A 78 -15.98 -12.40 -7.11
C GLY A 78 -17.09 -12.63 -6.10
N ALA A 79 -18.32 -12.65 -6.63
CA ALA A 79 -19.51 -13.42 -6.23
C ALA A 79 -19.74 -13.79 -4.75
#